data_AF-A0A1H4GH57-F1
#
_entry.id   AF-A0A1H4GH57-F1
#
_cell.length_a   1.000
_cell.length_b   1.000
_cell.length_c   1.000
_cell.angle_alpha   90.00
_cell.angle_beta   90.00
_cell.angle_gamma   90.00
#
_symmetry.space_group_name_H-M   'P 1'
#
loop_
_entity.id
_entity.type
_entity.pdbx_description
1 polymer ?
#
loop_
_entity_poly.entity_id
_entity_poly.type
_entity_poly.pdbx_seq_one_letter_code
_entity_poly.pdbx_strand_id
1 'polypeptide(L)'
;MRRVIHLNRQGIGAVLLFAGIVLYGMIHIGTIIHLPDVTIWFNQWGRYLQATFETGGIIGLILAIFLFIIGVTLLLPRPLADLSKGRVMKEISERNREFDEKYGKIE
;
A
#
# COMPACT_ATOMS: atom_id res chain seq x y z
N MET A 1 -25.94 30.49 3.93
CA MET A 1 -24.54 30.45 3.42
C MET A 1 -24.04 29.00 3.41
N ARG A 2 -23.92 28.35 2.24
CA ARG A 2 -23.23 27.05 2.11
C ARG A 2 -21.73 27.32 2.00
N ARG A 3 -20.92 26.91 2.99
CA ARG A 3 -19.48 26.77 2.79
C ARG A 3 -19.27 25.60 1.83
N VAL A 4 -19.06 25.91 0.56
CA VAL A 4 -18.55 24.94 -0.40
C VAL A 4 -17.08 24.73 -0.03
N ILE A 5 -16.78 23.58 0.55
CA ILE A 5 -15.42 23.20 0.94
C ILE A 5 -14.65 22.96 -0.36
N HIS A 6 -13.85 23.93 -0.81
CA HIS A 6 -12.85 23.68 -1.84
C HIS A 6 -11.76 22.78 -1.23
N LEU A 7 -11.98 21.47 -1.32
CA LEU A 7 -11.00 20.48 -0.89
C LEU A 7 -9.79 20.56 -1.84
N ASN A 8 -8.68 21.11 -1.32
CA ASN A 8 -7.36 21.01 -1.93
C ASN A 8 -7.02 19.52 -2.17
N ARG A 9 -6.23 19.23 -3.22
CA ARG A 9 -5.72 17.89 -3.56
C ARG A 9 -5.22 17.10 -2.33
N GLN A 10 -4.55 17.78 -1.42
CA GLN A 10 -4.07 17.21 -0.16
C GLN A 10 -5.19 16.81 0.80
N GLY A 11 -6.26 17.61 0.88
CA GLY A 11 -7.43 17.30 1.69
C GLY A 11 -8.20 16.09 1.15
N ILE A 12 -8.34 15.96 -0.17
CA ILE A 12 -8.90 14.75 -0.80
C ILE A 12 -8.03 13.53 -0.50
N GLY A 13 -6.70 13.68 -0.62
CA GLY A 13 -5.75 12.63 -0.26
C GLY A 13 -5.86 12.19 1.19
N ALA A 14 -5.98 13.13 2.13
CA ALA A 14 -6.15 12.84 3.55
C ALA A 14 -7.45 12.08 3.86
N VAL A 15 -8.57 12.49 3.25
CA VAL A 15 -9.87 11.82 3.43
C VAL A 15 -9.82 10.40 2.87
N LEU A 16 -9.26 10.21 1.67
CA LEU A 16 -9.11 8.89 1.05
C LEU A 16 -8.21 7.96 1.87
N LEU A 17 -7.08 8.48 2.36
CA LEU A 17 -6.17 7.73 3.23
C LEU A 17 -6.87 7.29 4.51
N PHE A 18 -7.54 8.23 5.19
CA PHE A 18 -8.25 7.95 6.43
C PHE A 18 -9.37 6.92 6.23
N ALA A 19 -10.17 7.08 5.17
CA ALA A 19 -11.20 6.12 4.80
C ALA A 19 -10.61 4.72 4.53
N GLY A 20 -9.48 4.64 3.82
CA GLY A 20 -8.78 3.37 3.58
C GLY A 20 -8.31 2.69 4.86
N ILE A 21 -7.74 3.45 5.81
CA ILE A 21 -7.28 2.93 7.11
C ILE A 21 -8.47 2.41 7.94
N VAL A 22 -9.55 3.19 8.02
CA VAL A 22 -10.76 2.79 8.76
C VAL A 22 -11.37 1.53 8.16
N LEU A 23 -11.52 1.49 6.83
CA LEU A 23 -12.05 0.32 6.12
C LEU A 23 -11.19 -0.92 6.38
N TYR A 24 -9.86 -0.80 6.27
CA TYR A 24 -8.93 -1.88 6.57
C TYR A 24 -9.09 -2.41 8.00
N GLY A 25 -9.22 -1.51 8.98
CA GLY A 25 -9.44 -1.85 10.38
C GLY A 25 -10.75 -2.59 10.60
N MET A 26 -11.85 -2.13 10.00
CA MET A 26 -13.16 -2.80 10.12
C MET A 26 -13.14 -4.22 9.53
N ILE A 27 -12.46 -4.41 8.40
CA ILE A 27 -12.29 -5.74 7.80
C ILE A 27 -11.48 -6.64 8.70
N HIS A 28 -10.36 -6.15 9.26
CA HIS A 28 -9.53 -6.94 10.18
C HIS A 28 -10.31 -7.36 11.43
N ILE A 29 -11.09 -6.45 12.01
CA ILE A 29 -11.95 -6.76 13.17
C ILE A 29 -12.98 -7.82 12.78
N GLY A 30 -13.66 -7.65 11.64
CA GLY A 30 -14.65 -8.61 11.15
C GLY A 30 -14.06 -10.00 10.89
N THR A 31 -12.88 -10.05 10.27
CA THR A 31 -12.14 -11.30 10.03
C THR A 31 -11.73 -11.98 11.34
N ILE A 32 -11.21 -11.22 12.31
CA ILE A 32 -10.78 -11.78 13.60
C ILE A 32 -11.96 -12.40 14.36
N ILE A 33 -13.13 -11.76 14.32
CA ILE A 33 -14.35 -12.27 14.96
C ILE A 33 -14.81 -13.60 14.33
N HIS A 34 -14.68 -13.76 13.00
CA HIS A 34 -15.06 -14.98 12.28
C HIS A 34 -13.93 -16.02 12.20
N LEU A 35 -12.72 -15.67 12.62
CA LEU A 35 -11.58 -16.58 12.65
C LEU A 35 -11.83 -17.88 13.44
N PRO A 36 -12.54 -17.89 14.59
CA PRO A 36 -12.87 -19.10 15.33
C PRO A 36 -13.80 -20.03 14.56
N ASP A 37 -14.67 -19.48 13.72
CA ASP A 37 -15.66 -20.23 12.94
C ASP A 37 -15.03 -20.97 11.74
N VAL A 38 -13.82 -20.56 11.33
CA VAL A 38 -13.03 -21.27 10.32
C VAL A 38 -12.40 -22.51 10.94
N THR A 39 -13.11 -23.63 10.80
CA THR A 39 -12.74 -24.95 11.34
C THR A 39 -11.64 -25.68 10.54
N ILE A 40 -11.28 -25.19 9.35
CA ILE A 40 -10.28 -25.81 8.49
C ILE A 40 -8.86 -25.43 8.94
N TRP A 41 -8.12 -26.40 9.50
CA TRP A 41 -6.78 -26.22 10.04
C TRP A 41 -5.68 -26.22 8.97
N PHE A 42 -5.95 -26.82 7.80
CA PHE A 42 -4.98 -26.96 6.71
C PHE A 42 -5.58 -26.40 5.41
N ASN A 43 -5.29 -25.14 5.13
CA ASN A 43 -5.59 -24.53 3.85
C ASN A 43 -4.31 -23.84 3.32
N GLN A 44 -4.10 -23.95 2.02
CA GLN A 44 -2.99 -23.39 1.22
C GLN A 44 -2.73 -21.90 1.48
N TRP A 45 -3.72 -21.14 1.96
CA TRP A 45 -3.64 -19.69 2.19
C TRP A 45 -3.73 -19.27 3.67
N GLY A 46 -3.90 -20.22 4.60
CA GLY A 46 -4.01 -19.96 6.05
C GLY A 46 -5.41 -19.51 6.53
N ARG A 47 -5.71 -19.72 7.82
CA ARG A 47 -7.05 -19.49 8.44
C ARG A 47 -7.54 -18.05 8.31
N TYR A 48 -6.64 -17.07 8.34
CA TYR A 48 -6.97 -15.65 8.26
C TYR A 48 -7.49 -15.22 6.88
N LEU A 49 -6.80 -15.62 5.82
CA LEU A 49 -7.23 -15.33 4.45
C LEU A 49 -8.55 -16.04 4.15
N GLN A 50 -8.72 -17.26 4.65
CA GLN A 50 -9.98 -17.99 4.50
C GLN A 50 -11.14 -17.30 5.22
N ALA A 51 -10.97 -16.88 6.47
CA ALA A 51 -11.98 -16.10 7.19
C ALA A 51 -12.32 -14.78 6.47
N THR A 52 -11.31 -14.15 5.86
CA THR A 52 -11.51 -12.90 5.10
C THR A 52 -12.26 -13.16 3.78
N PHE A 53 -12.02 -14.29 3.12
CA PHE A 53 -12.78 -14.73 1.94
C PHE A 53 -14.24 -15.00 2.29
N GLU A 54 -14.48 -15.78 3.35
CA GLU A 54 -15.82 -16.20 3.77
C GLU A 54 -16.69 -15.03 4.26
N THR A 55 -16.09 -14.02 4.89
CA THR A 55 -16.76 -12.78 5.29
C THR A 55 -16.93 -11.78 4.13
N GLY A 56 -16.44 -12.08 2.93
CA GLY A 56 -16.44 -11.15 1.79
C GLY A 56 -15.48 -9.96 1.97
N GLY A 57 -14.66 -9.97 3.04
CA GLY A 57 -13.75 -8.90 3.41
C GLY A 57 -12.66 -8.63 2.37
N ILE A 58 -12.41 -9.55 1.44
CA ILE A 58 -11.38 -9.39 0.41
C ILE A 58 -11.67 -8.26 -0.56
N ILE A 59 -12.94 -8.07 -0.96
CA ILE A 59 -13.32 -6.95 -1.83
C ILE A 59 -13.03 -5.64 -1.09
N GLY A 60 -13.39 -5.58 0.20
CA GLY A 60 -13.08 -4.45 1.05
C GLY A 60 -11.58 -4.23 1.22
N LEU A 61 -10.79 -5.30 1.32
CA LEU A 61 -9.35 -5.23 1.57
C LEU A 61 -8.62 -4.71 0.33
N ILE A 62 -9.02 -5.17 -0.85
CA ILE A 62 -8.55 -4.63 -2.14
C ILE A 62 -8.90 -3.14 -2.23
N LEU A 63 -10.14 -2.76 -1.92
CA LEU A 63 -10.57 -1.36 -1.95
C LEU A 63 -9.78 -0.50 -0.96
N ALA A 64 -9.52 -1.00 0.26
CA ALA A 64 -8.73 -0.30 1.27
C ALA A 64 -7.29 -0.06 0.81
N ILE A 65 -6.67 -1.02 0.13
CA ILE A 65 -5.33 -0.88 -0.47
C ILE A 65 -5.33 0.22 -1.54
N PHE A 66 -6.32 0.23 -2.44
CA PHE A 66 -6.43 1.27 -3.46
C PHE A 66 -6.62 2.66 -2.85
N LEU A 67 -7.52 2.80 -1.87
CA LEU A 67 -7.75 4.05 -1.15
C LEU A 67 -6.47 4.54 -0.45
N PHE A 68 -5.71 3.63 0.16
CA PHE A 68 -4.44 3.94 0.79
C PHE A 68 -3.40 4.42 -0.23
N ILE A 69 -3.17 3.69 -1.32
CA ILE A 69 -2.18 4.05 -2.35
C ILE A 69 -2.53 5.41 -2.97
N ILE A 70 -3.80 5.64 -3.31
CA ILE A 70 -4.25 6.90 -3.91
C ILE A 70 -4.10 8.03 -2.89
N GLY A 71 -4.52 7.81 -1.64
CA GLY A 71 -4.39 8.77 -0.55
C GLY A 71 -2.95 9.20 -0.31
N VAL A 72 -2.02 8.24 -0.18
CA VAL A 72 -0.58 8.48 -0.06
C VAL A 72 -0.05 9.24 -1.27
N THR A 73 -0.40 8.83 -2.50
CA THR A 73 0.06 9.46 -3.74
C THR A 73 -0.39 10.92 -3.86
N LEU A 74 -1.60 11.23 -3.39
CA LEU A 74 -2.12 12.60 -3.39
C LEU A 74 -1.49 13.47 -2.30
N LEU A 75 -1.10 12.87 -1.17
CA LEU A 75 -0.42 13.54 -0.07
C LEU A 75 1.07 13.77 -0.35
N LEU A 76 1.75 12.90 -1.11
CA LEU A 76 3.17 13.04 -1.38
C LEU A 76 3.45 14.32 -2.19
N PRO A 77 4.31 15.22 -1.67
CA PRO A 77 4.86 16.32 -2.45
C PRO A 77 5.74 15.75 -3.58
N ARG A 78 5.56 16.26 -4.81
CA ARG A 78 6.41 15.94 -5.97
C ARG A 78 7.93 15.92 -5.66
N PRO A 79 8.51 16.89 -4.92
CA PRO A 79 9.95 16.87 -4.65
C PRO A 79 10.42 15.67 -3.82
N LEU A 80 9.58 15.10 -2.94
CA LEU A 80 9.95 13.92 -2.14
C LEU A 80 9.91 12.62 -2.96
N ALA A 81 9.00 12.54 -3.94
CA ALA A 81 8.94 11.40 -4.86
C ALA A 81 10.16 11.36 -5.81
N ASP A 82 10.64 12.52 -6.27
CA ASP A 82 11.82 12.60 -7.14
C ASP A 82 13.14 12.35 -6.38
N LEU A 83 13.24 12.76 -5.11
CA LEU A 83 14.41 12.46 -4.26
C LEU A 83 14.61 10.95 -4.04
N SER A 84 13.51 10.19 -3.91
CA SER A 84 13.54 8.73 -3.82
C SER A 84 14.14 8.11 -5.09
N LYS A 85 13.68 8.53 -6.28
CA LYS A 85 14.20 8.04 -7.56
C LYS A 85 15.66 8.42 -7.78
N GLY A 86 16.04 9.66 -7.45
CA GLY A 86 17.41 10.15 -7.60
C GLY A 86 18.43 9.36 -6.78
N ARG A 87 18.08 8.98 -5.54
CA ARG A 87 18.95 8.16 -4.68
C ARG A 87 19.14 6.75 -5.25
N VAL A 88 18.06 6.10 -5.66
CA VAL A 88 18.11 4.74 -6.23
C VAL A 88 18.88 4.72 -7.54
N MET A 89 18.68 5.72 -8.41
CA MET A 89 19.41 5.83 -9.68
C MET A 89 20.91 6.04 -9.46
N LYS A 90 21.28 6.85 -8.45
CA LYS A 90 22.67 7.08 -8.08
C LYS A 90 23.33 5.78 -7.58
N GLU A 91 22.66 5.05 -6.72
CA GLU A 91 23.15 3.76 -6.20
C GLU A 91 23.34 2.72 -7.32
N ILE A 92 22.41 2.65 -8.28
CA ILE A 92 22.56 1.77 -9.46
C ILE A 92 23.75 2.21 -10.32
N SER A 93 23.94 3.52 -10.53
CA SER A 93 25.06 4.03 -11.32
C SER A 93 26.42 3.75 -10.68
N GLU A 94 26.52 3.86 -9.36
CA GLU A 94 27.73 3.57 -8.61
C GLU A 94 28.06 2.08 -8.66
N ARG A 95 27.05 1.21 -8.49
CA ARG A 95 27.22 -0.24 -8.63
C ARG A 95 27.64 -0.68 -10.03
N ASN A 96 27.06 -0.08 -11.08
CA ASN A 96 27.46 -0.39 -12.45
C ASN A 96 28.90 0.05 -12.73
N ARG A 97 29.31 1.21 -12.19
CA ARG A 97 30.69 1.67 -12.30
C ARG A 97 31.66 0.71 -11.59
N GLU A 98 31.34 0.26 -10.37
CA GLU A 98 32.16 -0.73 -9.66
C GLU A 98 32.24 -2.07 -10.40
N PHE A 99 31.15 -2.49 -11.04
CA PHE A 99 31.11 -3.70 -11.86
C PHE A 99 32.00 -3.58 -13.11
N ASP A 100 31.90 -2.47 -13.84
CA ASP A 100 32.71 -2.21 -15.03
C ASP A 100 34.21 -2.06 -14.69
N GLU A 101 34.55 -1.44 -13.57
CA GLU A 101 35.94 -1.35 -13.10
C GLU A 101 36.52 -2.73 -12.75
N LYS A 102 35.70 -3.62 -12.20
CA LYS A 102 36.13 -4.95 -11.74
C LYS A 102 36.11 -6.01 -12.82
N TYR A 103 35.20 -5.92 -13.79
CA TYR A 103 34.95 -6.95 -14.81
C TYR A 103 34.97 -6.44 -16.25
N GLY A 104 35.01 -5.13 -16.48
CA GLY A 104 35.08 -4.54 -17.83
C GLY A 104 36.48 -4.55 -18.46
N LYS A 105 37.50 -5.01 -17.71
CA LYS A 105 38.87 -5.25 -18.22
C LYS A 105 39.11 -6.73 -18.56
N ILE A 106 38.15 -7.37 -19.21
CA ILE A 106 38.40 -8.67 -19.87
C ILE A 106 38.64 -8.34 -21.34
N GLU A 107 39.91 -8.21 -21.69
CA GLU A 107 40.43 -8.27 -23.06
C GLU A 107 40.41 -9.71 -23.56
#